data_AF-A0A4R4ELP9-F1
#
_entry.id   AF-A0A4R4ELP9-F1
#
_cell.length_a   1.000
_cell.length_b   1.000
_cell.length_c   1.000
_cell.angle_alpha   90.00
_cell.angle_beta   90.00
_cell.angle_gamma   90.00
#
_symmetry.space_group_name_H-M   'P 1'
#
loop_
_entity.id
_entity.type
_entity.pdbx_description
1 polymer ?
#
loop_
_entity_poly.entity_id
_entity_poly.type
_entity_poly.pdbx_seq_one_letter_code
_entity_poly.pdbx_strand_id
1 'polypeptide(L)'
;MKIEIEIPEYSDDKGITRTWEDGYDINAKIFGNEIVIEANKEGLITLAKHLLALAQENIDSGFHFHYEDMHGLEDGSVSFVIEKK
;
A
#
# COMPACT_ATOMS: atom_id res chain seq x y z
N MET A 1 16.11 13.72 7.73
CA MET A 1 14.81 14.26 7.25
C MET A 1 13.74 13.83 8.22
N LYS A 2 12.79 14.69 8.56
CA LYS A 2 11.59 14.32 9.33
C LYS A 2 10.40 14.43 8.38
N ILE A 3 9.55 13.41 8.35
CA ILE A 3 8.31 13.38 7.57
C ILE A 3 7.19 13.17 8.57
N GLU A 4 6.17 14.02 8.53
CA GLU A 4 4.92 13.84 9.26
C GLU A 4 3.85 13.43 8.24
N ILE A 5 3.12 12.36 8.55
CA ILE A 5 2.12 11.76 7.66
C ILE A 5 0.84 11.59 8.47
N GLU A 6 -0.27 12.11 7.96
CA GLU A 6 -1.59 11.88 8.53
C GLU A 6 -2.17 10.59 7.96
N ILE A 7 -2.62 9.69 8.84
CA ILE A 7 -3.24 8.42 8.49
C ILE A 7 -4.68 8.45 9.02
N PRO A 8 -5.70 8.29 8.16
CA PRO A 8 -7.09 8.22 8.62
C PRO A 8 -7.28 7.05 9.58
N GLU A 9 -7.96 7.30 10.70
CA GLU A 9 -8.29 6.23 11.65
C GLU A 9 -9.24 5.22 11.02
N TYR A 10 -9.03 3.95 11.36
CA TYR A 10 -10.00 2.89 11.07
C TYR A 10 -11.31 3.15 11.79
N SER A 11 -12.41 2.86 11.11
CA SER A 11 -13.74 2.87 11.70
C SER A 11 -14.56 1.69 11.21
N ASP A 12 -15.42 1.13 12.08
CA ASP A 12 -16.23 -0.05 11.75
C ASP A 12 -17.21 0.21 10.59
N ASP A 13 -17.61 1.47 10.37
CA ASP A 13 -18.54 1.86 9.30
C ASP A 13 -17.86 2.00 7.93
N LYS A 14 -16.57 2.35 7.88
CA LYS A 14 -15.84 2.63 6.63
C LYS A 14 -14.74 1.61 6.32
N GLY A 15 -14.32 0.85 7.32
CA GLY A 15 -13.14 0.01 7.24
C GLY A 15 -11.84 0.82 7.15
N ILE A 16 -10.79 0.19 6.61
CA ILE A 16 -9.50 0.87 6.41
C ILE A 16 -9.59 1.80 5.22
N THR A 17 -9.24 3.08 5.41
CA THR A 17 -9.18 4.05 4.32
C THR A 17 -7.84 3.96 3.59
N ARG A 18 -7.88 3.69 2.29
CA ARG A 18 -6.71 3.77 1.40
C ARG A 18 -6.54 5.19 0.88
N THR A 19 -5.36 5.76 1.07
CA THR A 19 -5.03 7.12 0.63
C THR A 19 -3.85 7.08 -0.33
N TRP A 20 -4.06 7.62 -1.53
CA TRP A 20 -3.08 7.67 -2.61
C TRP A 20 -2.51 9.07 -2.72
N GLU A 21 -1.21 9.18 -2.94
CA GLU A 21 -0.59 10.46 -3.31
C GLU A 21 -0.83 10.76 -4.78
N ASP A 22 -1.12 12.02 -5.10
CA ASP A 22 -1.25 12.45 -6.49
C ASP A 22 0.07 12.21 -7.26
N GLY A 23 -0.03 11.55 -8.42
CA GLY A 23 1.14 11.22 -9.23
C GLY A 23 1.96 10.03 -8.71
N TYR A 24 1.39 9.19 -7.83
CA TYR A 24 1.99 7.91 -7.50
C TYR A 24 2.24 7.07 -8.77
N ASP A 25 3.36 6.36 -8.76
CA ASP A 25 3.75 5.37 -9.77
C ASP A 25 4.31 4.19 -8.98
N ILE A 26 3.70 3.01 -9.13
CA ILE A 26 4.07 1.79 -8.44
C ILE A 26 4.07 0.64 -9.43
N ASN A 27 5.21 -0.03 -9.59
CA ASN A 27 5.37 -1.25 -10.35
C ASN A 27 5.75 -2.42 -9.44
N ALA A 28 5.32 -3.62 -9.79
CA ALA A 28 5.82 -4.84 -9.16
C ALA A 28 6.24 -5.85 -10.23
N LYS A 29 7.38 -6.51 -10.01
CA LYS A 29 7.90 -7.57 -10.89
C LYS A 29 8.54 -8.69 -10.11
N ILE A 30 8.52 -9.89 -10.69
CA ILE A 30 9.28 -11.04 -10.18
C ILE A 30 10.69 -10.98 -10.77
N PHE A 31 11.70 -11.00 -9.92
CA PHE A 31 13.10 -11.06 -10.32
C PHE A 31 13.79 -12.21 -9.58
N GLY A 32 13.97 -13.34 -10.27
CA GLY A 32 14.51 -14.55 -9.64
C GLY A 32 13.58 -15.08 -8.55
N ASN A 33 14.06 -15.07 -7.30
CA ASN A 33 13.31 -15.47 -6.11
C ASN A 33 12.78 -14.27 -5.30
N GLU A 34 12.87 -13.05 -5.85
CA GLU A 34 12.45 -11.82 -5.20
C GLU A 34 11.22 -11.23 -5.89
N ILE A 35 10.40 -10.53 -5.12
CA ILE A 35 9.41 -9.58 -5.64
C ILE A 35 10.03 -8.20 -5.48
N VAL A 36 10.20 -7.49 -6.59
CA VAL A 36 10.68 -6.11 -6.60
C VAL A 36 9.47 -5.22 -6.72
N ILE A 37 9.25 -4.37 -5.71
CA ILE A 37 8.28 -3.28 -5.75
C ILE A 37 9.07 -2.00 -6.00
N GLU A 38 8.88 -1.39 -7.16
CA GLU A 38 9.52 -0.14 -7.58
C GLU A 38 8.47 0.97 -7.53
N ALA A 39 8.84 2.14 -7.02
CA ALA A 39 7.93 3.27 -6.97
C ALA A 39 8.69 4.60 -7.01
N ASN A 40 8.02 5.63 -7.53
CA ASN A 40 8.49 7.00 -7.36
C ASN A 40 8.30 7.48 -5.90
N LYS A 41 8.67 8.73 -5.59
CA LYS A 41 8.56 9.26 -4.23
C LYS A 41 7.11 9.19 -3.71
N GLU A 42 6.15 9.58 -4.53
CA GLU A 42 4.72 9.62 -4.21
C GLU A 42 4.16 8.21 -4.01
N GLY A 43 4.59 7.24 -4.82
CA GLY A 43 4.25 5.82 -4.68
C GLY A 43 4.84 5.19 -3.42
N LEU A 44 6.09 5.52 -3.07
CA LEU A 44 6.68 5.07 -1.81
C LEU A 44 5.94 5.64 -0.59
N ILE A 45 5.51 6.92 -0.64
CA ILE A 45 4.71 7.53 0.42
C ILE A 45 3.32 6.87 0.50
N THR A 46 2.70 6.58 -0.64
CA THR A 46 1.42 5.86 -0.72
C THR A 46 1.51 4.47 -0.08
N LEU A 47 2.52 3.68 -0.44
CA LEU A 47 2.76 2.36 0.16
C LEU A 47 3.00 2.47 1.67
N ALA A 48 3.78 3.47 2.12
CA ALA A 48 3.99 3.71 3.54
C ALA A 48 2.68 4.06 4.27
N LYS A 49 1.82 4.88 3.67
CA LYS A 49 0.48 5.20 4.23
C LYS A 49 -0.38 3.96 4.36
N HIS A 50 -0.41 3.10 3.34
CA HIS A 50 -1.16 1.84 3.38
C HIS A 50 -0.63 0.88 4.45
N LEU A 51 0.70 0.75 4.58
CA LEU A 51 1.33 -0.04 5.64
C LEU A 51 0.97 0.48 7.03
N LEU A 52 1.04 1.79 7.24
CA LEU A 52 0.68 2.43 8.51
C LEU A 52 -0.82 2.31 8.81
N ALA A 53 -1.68 2.36 7.78
CA ALA A 53 -3.11 2.15 7.93
C ALA A 53 -3.45 0.72 8.37
N LEU A 54 -2.78 -0.29 7.79
CA LEU A 54 -2.89 -1.68 8.27
C LEU A 54 -2.36 -1.83 9.70
N ALA A 55 -1.28 -1.14 10.04
CA ALA A 55 -0.61 -1.29 11.34
C ALA A 55 -1.39 -0.70 12.54
N GLN A 56 -2.54 -0.04 12.33
CA GLN A 56 -3.34 0.49 13.43
C GLN A 56 -3.77 -0.62 14.41
N GLU A 57 -3.84 -0.28 15.70
CA GLU A 57 -4.09 -1.23 16.81
C GLU A 57 -5.44 -1.95 16.69
N ASN A 58 -6.45 -1.27 16.16
CA ASN A 58 -7.82 -1.76 16.00
C ASN A 58 -8.05 -2.58 14.72
N ILE A 59 -7.00 -2.91 13.97
CA ILE A 59 -7.08 -3.81 12.81
C ILE A 59 -6.72 -5.23 13.21
N ASP A 60 -7.58 -6.19 12.91
CA ASP A 60 -7.32 -7.61 13.19
C ASP A 60 -6.33 -8.23 12.19
N SER A 61 -5.72 -9.35 12.59
CA SER A 61 -4.92 -10.20 11.67
C SER A 61 -5.78 -10.66 10.49
N GLY A 62 -5.17 -10.72 9.31
CA GLY A 62 -5.81 -11.14 8.06
C GLY A 62 -6.37 -10.00 7.23
N PHE A 63 -6.40 -8.77 7.74
CA PHE A 63 -6.69 -7.59 6.92
C PHE A 63 -5.54 -7.34 5.96
N HIS A 64 -5.87 -7.06 4.69
CA HIS A 64 -4.88 -6.92 3.64
C HIS A 64 -5.32 -5.98 2.52
N PHE A 65 -4.33 -5.55 1.73
CA PHE A 65 -4.55 -4.83 0.48
C PHE A 65 -4.02 -5.63 -0.69
N HIS A 66 -4.91 -5.82 -1.68
CA HIS A 66 -4.53 -6.26 -3.01
C HIS A 66 -4.03 -5.07 -3.82
N TYR A 67 -2.94 -5.30 -4.54
CA TYR A 67 -2.41 -4.43 -5.58
C TYR A 67 -2.41 -5.23 -6.88
N GLU A 68 -3.10 -4.73 -7.89
CA GLU A 68 -3.34 -5.42 -9.15
C GLU A 68 -3.16 -4.47 -10.33
N ASP A 69 -2.95 -5.05 -11.51
CA ASP A 69 -2.89 -4.31 -12.76
C ASP A 69 -4.19 -3.49 -12.94
N MET A 70 -4.04 -2.20 -13.27
CA MET A 70 -5.12 -1.19 -13.34
C MET A 70 -5.82 -0.84 -12.01
N HIS A 71 -5.37 -1.39 -10.88
CA HIS A 71 -5.89 -1.10 -9.54
C HIS A 71 -4.73 -0.81 -8.58
N GLY A 72 -4.06 0.32 -8.83
CA GLY A 72 -2.98 0.83 -7.98
C GLY A 72 -1.57 0.47 -8.43
N LEU A 73 -1.42 -0.25 -9.54
CA LEU A 73 -0.13 -0.57 -10.17
C LEU A 73 -0.10 -0.16 -11.63
N GLU A 74 1.10 0.12 -12.14
CA GLU A 74 1.36 0.39 -13.55
C GLU A 74 1.18 -0.86 -14.41
N ASP A 75 0.76 -0.65 -15.67
CA ASP A 75 0.47 -1.70 -16.65
C ASP A 75 1.60 -2.74 -16.75
N GLY A 76 1.22 -4.02 -16.70
CA GLY A 76 2.15 -5.15 -16.79
C GLY A 76 2.86 -5.51 -15.48
N SER A 77 2.49 -4.86 -14.36
CA SER A 77 2.93 -5.28 -13.03
C SER A 77 2.36 -6.65 -12.63
N VAL A 78 3.11 -7.40 -11.83
CA VAL A 78 2.56 -8.57 -11.13
C VAL A 78 1.75 -8.12 -9.92
N SER A 79 0.63 -8.79 -9.66
CA SER A 79 -0.17 -8.51 -8.47
C SER A 79 0.54 -8.99 -7.20
N PHE A 80 0.35 -8.27 -6.09
CA PHE A 80 0.82 -8.68 -4.77
C PHE A 80 -0.16 -8.27 -3.67
N VAL A 81 0.04 -8.82 -2.48
CA VAL A 81 -0.78 -8.55 -1.30
C VAL A 81 0.11 -8.15 -0.13
N ILE A 82 -0.34 -7.14 0.63
CA ILE A 82 0.23 -6.79 1.93
C ILE A 82 -0.82 -7.09 2.99
N GLU A 83 -0.48 -7.88 4.00
CA GLU A 83 -1.39 -8.37 5.04
C GLU A 83 -0.85 -8.08 6.46
N LYS A 84 -1.72 -7.67 7.39
CA LYS A 84 -1.43 -7.65 8.82
C LYS A 84 -1.55 -9.04 9.40
N LYS A 85 -0.57 -9.42 10.22
CA LYS A 85 -0.54 -10.68 10.96
C LYS A 85 -0.63 -10.46 12.46
#